data_AF-A0A7W9B4P8-F1
#
_entry.id   AF-A0A7W9B4P8-F1
#
_cell.length_a   1.000
_cell.length_b   1.000
_cell.length_c   1.000
_cell.angle_alpha   90.00
_cell.angle_beta   90.00
_cell.angle_gamma   90.00
#
_symmetry.space_group_name_H-M   'P 1'
#
loop_
_entity.id
_entity.type
_entity.pdbx_description
1 polymer ?
#
loop_
_entity_poly.entity_id
_entity_poly.type
_entity_poly.pdbx_seq_one_letter_code
_entity_poly.pdbx_strand_id
1 'polypeptide(L)'
;MTRTILMAASALALLATGPAAAMQTQTDAAESAAAPVDDAASAQPEGKPLPDGTTPEERANTARLNAEQAASAKAENIAYDQQVQSVAREDAAAQAAYAEETAAYEAEKARVAAMSAEERMKWEADVAACKAGDTSRCAQPSAPTPPKP
;
A
#
# COMPACT_ATOMS: atom_id res chain seq x y z
N MET A 1 50.95 -3.23 28.79
CA MET A 1 50.92 -4.52 28.09
C MET A 1 49.69 -4.52 27.20
N THR A 2 49.91 -4.60 25.86
CA THR A 2 49.02 -5.13 24.80
C THR A 2 47.51 -4.87 24.97
N ARG A 3 46.88 -3.81 24.42
CA ARG A 3 46.54 -3.52 22.99
C ARG A 3 46.22 -4.77 22.16
N THR A 4 44.92 -4.94 21.85
CA THR A 4 44.26 -5.20 20.54
C THR A 4 43.08 -6.16 20.70
N ILE A 5 41.84 -5.66 20.58
CA ILE A 5 40.72 -6.46 20.07
C ILE A 5 40.08 -5.68 18.94
N LEU A 6 40.00 -6.38 17.81
CA LEU A 6 39.82 -5.90 16.46
C LEU A 6 38.43 -5.31 16.19
N MET A 7 38.43 -4.28 15.34
CA MET A 7 37.31 -3.93 14.47
C MET A 7 37.07 -5.05 13.45
N ALA A 8 35.82 -5.49 13.32
CA ALA A 8 35.36 -6.27 12.17
C ALA A 8 34.57 -5.34 11.24
N ALA A 9 35.29 -4.68 10.34
CA ALA A 9 34.73 -4.07 9.14
C ALA A 9 34.77 -5.13 8.04
N SER A 10 33.61 -5.65 7.64
CA SER A 10 33.46 -6.52 6.47
C SER A 10 32.55 -5.83 5.47
N ALA A 11 33.15 -4.97 4.65
CA ALA A 11 32.57 -4.51 3.41
C ALA A 11 32.67 -5.65 2.38
N LEU A 12 31.54 -6.25 2.00
CA LEU A 12 31.40 -6.99 0.75
C LEU A 12 30.76 -6.05 -0.27
N ALA A 13 31.62 -5.36 -1.01
CA ALA A 13 31.28 -4.76 -2.28
C ALA A 13 31.74 -5.69 -3.42
N LEU A 14 31.04 -5.57 -4.56
CA LEU A 14 31.24 -6.24 -5.85
C LEU A 14 30.54 -7.61 -6.03
N LEU A 15 29.37 -7.55 -6.64
CA LEU A 15 29.10 -8.14 -7.97
C LEU A 15 27.85 -7.48 -8.56
N ALA A 16 28.06 -6.33 -9.19
CA ALA A 16 27.14 -5.85 -10.21
C ALA A 16 27.46 -6.62 -11.50
N THR A 17 26.51 -7.43 -11.98
CA THR A 17 26.22 -7.75 -13.39
C THR A 17 25.13 -8.82 -13.40
N GLY A 18 23.98 -8.51 -13.98
CA GLY A 18 22.92 -9.49 -14.25
C GLY A 18 23.38 -10.65 -15.14
N PRO A 19 22.52 -11.67 -15.29
CA PRO A 19 21.44 -11.48 -16.23
C PRO A 19 20.05 -11.71 -15.61
N ALA A 20 19.14 -10.78 -15.94
CA ALA A 20 17.73 -11.12 -16.10
C ALA A 20 17.59 -12.24 -17.15
N ALA A 21 16.53 -13.03 -17.03
CA ALA A 21 16.15 -14.14 -17.92
C ALA A 21 16.85 -15.49 -17.65
N ALA A 22 16.39 -16.18 -16.60
CA ALA A 22 16.53 -17.64 -16.48
C ALA A 22 15.23 -18.31 -15.99
N MET A 23 14.07 -17.75 -16.35
CA MET A 23 12.77 -18.44 -16.36
C MET A 23 11.95 -18.01 -17.57
N GLN A 24 12.51 -18.15 -18.77
CA GLN A 24 11.73 -18.40 -19.98
C GLN A 24 12.54 -19.34 -20.90
N THR A 25 11.81 -20.20 -21.60
CA THR A 25 12.21 -21.00 -22.77
C THR A 25 13.14 -22.20 -22.57
N GLN A 26 12.54 -23.32 -22.19
CA GLN A 26 12.88 -24.61 -22.81
C GLN A 26 11.60 -25.44 -23.01
N THR A 27 10.77 -24.93 -23.92
CA THR A 27 9.75 -25.69 -24.64
C THR A 27 9.61 -25.06 -26.03
N ASP A 28 10.64 -25.24 -26.85
CA ASP A 28 10.53 -25.07 -28.31
C ASP A 28 11.51 -26.05 -28.97
N ALA A 29 11.10 -27.32 -28.98
CA ALA A 29 11.50 -28.33 -29.96
C ALA A 29 10.45 -29.46 -29.99
N ALA A 30 9.18 -29.04 -30.04
CA ALA A 30 8.09 -29.75 -30.68
C ALA A 30 7.30 -28.61 -31.32
N GLU A 31 7.79 -28.09 -32.45
CA GLU A 31 7.22 -28.47 -33.73
C GLU A 31 5.72 -28.68 -33.59
N SER A 32 5.00 -27.67 -34.06
CA SER A 32 3.61 -27.68 -34.54
C SER A 32 3.08 -29.08 -34.84
N ALA A 33 2.75 -29.81 -33.78
CA ALA A 33 1.78 -30.86 -33.77
C ALA A 33 0.73 -30.36 -32.78
N ALA A 34 -0.01 -29.35 -33.23
CA ALA A 34 -1.45 -29.48 -33.11
C ALA A 34 -1.72 -30.95 -33.43
N ALA A 35 -2.13 -31.74 -32.43
CA ALA A 35 -2.90 -32.92 -32.74
C ALA A 35 -3.88 -32.49 -33.83
N PRO A 36 -4.12 -33.27 -34.89
CA PRO A 36 -5.34 -33.05 -35.62
C PRO A 36 -6.42 -33.25 -34.56
N VAL A 37 -6.86 -32.15 -33.94
CA VAL A 37 -8.25 -31.98 -33.60
C VAL A 37 -8.86 -32.20 -34.96
N ASP A 38 -9.30 -33.45 -35.16
CA ASP A 38 -10.05 -33.81 -36.34
C ASP A 38 -10.99 -32.63 -36.55
N ASP A 39 -10.84 -31.99 -37.70
CA ASP A 39 -11.69 -30.93 -38.26
C ASP A 39 -13.12 -31.49 -38.53
N ALA A 40 -13.57 -32.42 -37.68
CA ALA A 40 -14.81 -33.16 -37.70
C ALA A 40 -15.87 -32.51 -36.81
N ALA A 41 -15.60 -31.32 -36.23
CA ALA A 41 -16.62 -30.50 -35.57
C ALA A 41 -17.07 -29.30 -36.42
N SER A 42 -16.51 -29.10 -37.63
CA SER A 42 -16.93 -27.99 -38.51
C SER A 42 -17.01 -28.34 -39.99
N ALA A 43 -17.03 -29.63 -40.34
CA ALA A 43 -17.70 -30.05 -41.56
C ALA A 43 -19.21 -29.93 -41.35
N GLN A 44 -19.74 -28.70 -41.38
CA GLN A 44 -21.12 -28.51 -41.81
C GLN A 44 -21.19 -29.18 -43.18
N PRO A 45 -22.05 -30.20 -43.41
CA PRO A 45 -22.29 -30.62 -44.77
C PRO A 45 -22.66 -29.37 -45.56
N GLU A 46 -22.22 -29.26 -46.82
CA GLU A 46 -22.83 -28.36 -47.80
C GLU A 46 -24.27 -28.83 -48.04
N GLY A 47 -25.07 -28.73 -46.99
CA GLY A 47 -26.45 -29.08 -46.85
C GLY A 47 -27.13 -27.78 -46.48
N LYS A 48 -28.12 -27.44 -47.29
CA LYS A 48 -29.07 -26.34 -47.10
C LYS A 48 -29.19 -25.97 -45.61
N PRO A 49 -29.06 -24.68 -45.24
CA PRO A 49 -29.12 -24.27 -43.83
C PRO A 49 -30.31 -24.96 -43.19
N LEU A 50 -30.06 -25.72 -42.13
CA LEU A 50 -31.13 -26.39 -41.39
C LEU A 50 -32.16 -25.30 -41.07
N PRO A 51 -33.46 -25.53 -41.34
CA PRO A 51 -34.47 -24.55 -41.03
C PRO A 51 -34.35 -24.19 -39.54
N ASP A 52 -34.27 -22.89 -39.26
CA ASP A 52 -34.24 -22.37 -37.89
C ASP A 52 -35.48 -22.93 -37.18
N GLY A 53 -35.24 -23.89 -36.29
CA GLY A 53 -36.28 -24.61 -35.57
C GLY A 53 -36.96 -23.76 -34.50
N THR A 54 -36.57 -22.49 -34.37
CA THR A 54 -37.16 -21.56 -33.41
C THR A 54 -38.33 -20.78 -34.00
N THR A 55 -39.38 -20.70 -33.21
CA THR A 55 -40.55 -19.87 -33.49
C THR A 55 -40.19 -18.37 -33.42
N PRO A 56 -40.91 -17.49 -34.14
CA PRO A 56 -40.74 -16.04 -34.01
C PRO A 56 -40.84 -15.55 -32.57
N GLU A 57 -41.74 -16.15 -31.78
CA GLU A 57 -41.94 -15.83 -30.36
C GLU A 57 -40.71 -16.18 -29.51
N GLU A 58 -40.08 -17.34 -29.75
CA GLU A 58 -38.84 -17.74 -29.08
C GLU A 58 -37.70 -16.77 -29.41
N ARG A 59 -37.54 -16.40 -30.68
CA ARG A 59 -36.52 -15.40 -31.08
C ARG A 59 -36.74 -14.05 -30.42
N ALA A 60 -37.99 -13.58 -30.34
CA ALA A 60 -38.32 -12.32 -29.68
C ALA A 60 -38.03 -12.39 -28.17
N ASN A 61 -38.33 -13.52 -27.53
CA ASN A 61 -38.05 -13.73 -26.11
C ASN A 61 -36.54 -13.77 -25.83
N THR A 62 -35.77 -14.49 -26.64
CA THR A 62 -34.30 -14.53 -26.54
C THR A 62 -33.69 -13.15 -26.75
N ALA A 63 -34.14 -12.40 -27.75
CA ALA A 63 -33.66 -11.04 -27.99
C ALA A 63 -33.93 -10.11 -26.79
N ARG A 64 -35.12 -10.22 -26.17
CA ARG A 64 -35.46 -9.48 -24.95
C ARG A 64 -34.55 -9.86 -23.78
N LEU A 65 -34.39 -11.15 -23.51
CA LEU A 65 -33.54 -11.62 -22.40
C LEU A 65 -32.07 -11.23 -22.60
N ASN A 66 -31.56 -11.29 -23.83
CA ASN A 66 -30.19 -10.85 -24.13
C ASN A 66 -30.04 -9.33 -23.94
N ALA A 67 -31.04 -8.54 -24.31
CA ALA A 67 -31.03 -7.10 -24.07
C ALA A 67 -31.06 -6.77 -22.57
N GLU A 68 -31.87 -7.49 -21.79
CA GLU A 68 -31.93 -7.37 -20.32
C GLU A 68 -30.58 -7.74 -19.68
N GLN A 69 -29.98 -8.87 -20.06
CA GLN A 69 -28.67 -9.28 -19.57
C GLN A 69 -27.58 -8.26 -19.93
N ALA A 70 -27.59 -7.76 -21.17
CA ALA A 70 -26.63 -6.73 -21.58
C ALA A 70 -26.82 -5.41 -20.81
N ALA A 71 -28.06 -5.04 -20.48
CA ALA A 71 -28.33 -3.86 -19.66
C ALA A 71 -27.85 -4.06 -18.22
N SER A 72 -28.13 -5.21 -17.61
CA SER A 72 -27.66 -5.55 -16.25
C SER A 72 -26.13 -5.58 -16.17
N ALA A 73 -25.47 -6.25 -17.11
CA ALA A 73 -24.00 -6.31 -17.15
C ALA A 73 -23.37 -4.91 -17.28
N LYS A 74 -23.97 -4.02 -18.08
CA LYS A 74 -23.51 -2.62 -18.17
C LYS A 74 -23.68 -1.88 -16.84
N ALA A 75 -24.82 -2.06 -16.17
CA ALA A 75 -25.06 -1.42 -14.88
C ALA A 75 -24.07 -1.92 -13.80
N GLU A 76 -23.81 -3.22 -13.77
CA GLU A 76 -22.84 -3.83 -12.85
C GLU A 76 -21.41 -3.32 -13.11
N ASN A 77 -20.99 -3.24 -14.38
CA ASN A 77 -19.67 -2.70 -14.72
C ASN A 77 -19.52 -1.23 -14.30
N ILE A 78 -20.56 -0.40 -14.53
CA ILE A 78 -20.55 1.00 -14.09
C ILE A 78 -20.46 1.08 -12.56
N ALA A 79 -21.23 0.25 -11.84
CA ALA A 79 -21.19 0.22 -10.38
C ALA A 79 -19.82 -0.22 -9.85
N TYR A 80 -19.20 -1.22 -10.49
CA TYR A 80 -17.87 -1.68 -10.19
C TYR A 80 -16.82 -0.57 -10.40
N ASP A 81 -16.84 0.10 -11.55
CA ASP A 81 -15.90 1.18 -11.85
C ASP A 81 -16.03 2.35 -10.87
N GLN A 82 -17.25 2.65 -10.43
CA GLN A 82 -17.50 3.65 -9.40
C GLN A 82 -16.94 3.22 -8.04
N GLN A 83 -17.11 1.95 -7.66
CA GLN A 83 -16.56 1.41 -6.42
C GLN A 83 -15.03 1.48 -6.42
N VAL A 84 -14.38 1.06 -7.51
CA VAL A 84 -12.92 1.12 -7.65
C VAL A 84 -12.42 2.57 -7.51
N GLN A 85 -13.10 3.53 -8.13
CA GLN A 85 -12.75 4.94 -8.01
C GLN A 85 -12.99 5.51 -6.60
N SER A 86 -14.02 5.06 -5.89
CA SER A 86 -14.28 5.47 -4.50
C SER A 86 -13.14 5.00 -3.59
N VAL A 87 -12.81 3.70 -3.67
CA VAL A 87 -11.74 3.11 -2.86
C VAL A 87 -10.41 3.80 -3.14
N ALA A 88 -10.07 4.06 -4.41
CA ALA A 88 -8.84 4.76 -4.76
C ALA A 88 -8.78 6.18 -4.18
N ARG A 89 -9.90 6.90 -4.09
CA ARG A 89 -9.97 8.24 -3.47
C ARG A 89 -9.84 8.16 -1.95
N GLU A 90 -10.49 7.19 -1.33
CA GLU A 90 -10.41 6.94 0.12
C GLU A 90 -8.98 6.61 0.54
N ASP A 91 -8.30 5.72 -0.20
CA ASP A 91 -6.90 5.35 0.06
C ASP A 91 -5.95 6.54 -0.10
N ALA A 92 -6.14 7.35 -1.14
CA ALA A 92 -5.34 8.55 -1.36
C ALA A 92 -5.55 9.58 -0.24
N ALA A 93 -6.80 9.77 0.19
CA ALA A 93 -7.13 10.68 1.30
C ALA A 93 -6.55 10.18 2.63
N ALA A 94 -6.63 8.88 2.92
CA ALA A 94 -6.07 8.27 4.12
C ALA A 94 -4.54 8.41 4.17
N GLN A 95 -3.86 8.20 3.04
CA GLN A 95 -2.41 8.40 2.94
C GLN A 95 -2.01 9.85 3.16
N ALA A 96 -2.76 10.80 2.57
CA ALA A 96 -2.51 12.23 2.77
C ALA A 96 -2.69 12.63 4.24
N ALA A 97 -3.80 12.22 4.87
CA ALA A 97 -4.06 12.50 6.29
C ALA A 97 -2.97 11.92 7.19
N TYR A 98 -2.55 10.67 6.96
CA TYR A 98 -1.47 10.04 7.73
C TYR A 98 -0.15 10.80 7.61
N ALA A 99 0.20 11.25 6.39
CA ALA A 99 1.41 12.03 6.16
C ALA A 99 1.36 13.39 6.87
N GLU A 100 0.21 14.08 6.83
CA GLU A 100 0.00 15.36 7.52
C GLU A 100 0.08 15.21 9.04
N GLU A 101 -0.60 14.22 9.61
CA GLU A 101 -0.57 13.94 11.05
C GLU A 101 0.84 13.58 11.53
N THR A 102 1.57 12.78 10.75
CA THR A 102 2.96 12.43 11.06
C THR A 102 3.86 13.66 11.04
N ALA A 103 3.70 14.52 10.04
CA ALA A 103 4.46 15.76 9.96
C ALA A 103 4.16 16.70 11.14
N ALA A 104 2.88 16.84 11.51
CA ALA A 104 2.46 17.64 12.65
C ALA A 104 3.01 17.08 13.98
N TYR A 105 2.95 15.76 14.18
CA TYR A 105 3.48 15.10 15.36
C TYR A 105 4.99 15.31 15.51
N GLU A 106 5.76 15.11 14.43
CA GLU A 106 7.21 15.30 14.46
C GLU A 106 7.60 16.78 14.65
N ALA A 107 6.83 17.71 14.07
CA ALA A 107 7.01 19.15 14.31
C ALA A 107 6.76 19.52 15.78
N GLU A 108 5.69 18.99 16.38
CA GLU A 108 5.38 19.23 17.79
C GLU A 108 6.46 18.61 18.71
N LYS A 109 6.94 17.41 18.38
CA LYS A 109 8.07 16.79 19.10
C LYS A 109 9.31 17.67 19.06
N ALA A 110 9.64 18.24 17.90
CA ALA A 110 10.77 19.15 17.77
C ALA A 110 10.56 20.44 18.58
N ARG A 111 9.35 20.99 18.58
CA ARG A 111 8.99 22.18 19.38
C ARG A 111 9.14 21.93 20.87
N VAL A 112 8.61 20.81 21.37
CA VAL A 112 8.73 20.42 22.78
C VAL A 112 10.18 20.16 23.15
N ALA A 113 10.95 19.49 22.29
CA ALA A 113 12.38 19.28 22.51
C ALA A 113 13.13 20.61 22.64
N ALA A 114 12.85 21.59 21.77
CA ALA A 114 13.46 22.92 21.83
C ALA A 114 13.12 23.64 23.15
N MET A 115 11.85 23.69 23.53
CA MET A 115 11.44 24.30 24.81
C MET A 115 12.10 23.60 26.01
N SER A 116 12.13 22.26 26.02
CA SER A 116 12.73 21.51 27.12
C SER A 116 14.24 21.73 27.24
N ALA A 117 14.93 21.99 26.14
CA ALA A 117 16.35 22.33 26.15
C ALA A 117 16.59 23.69 26.81
N GLU A 118 15.76 24.70 26.49
CA GLU A 118 15.82 26.04 27.10
C GLU A 118 15.50 25.98 28.61
N GLU A 119 14.44 25.27 28.99
CA GLU A 119 14.07 25.06 30.39
C GLU A 119 15.18 24.35 31.17
N ARG A 120 15.84 23.37 30.55
CA ARG A 120 16.97 22.67 31.17
C ARG A 120 18.18 23.58 31.35
N MET A 121 18.53 24.42 30.39
CA MET A 121 19.62 25.40 30.56
C MET A 121 19.32 26.37 31.71
N LYS A 122 18.07 26.86 31.80
CA LYS A 122 17.63 27.72 32.91
C LYS A 122 17.75 27.00 34.24
N TRP A 123 17.26 25.76 34.32
CA TRP A 123 17.33 24.94 35.53
C TRP A 123 18.78 24.68 35.96
N GLU A 124 19.66 24.31 35.03
CA GLU A 124 21.10 24.10 35.31
C GLU A 124 21.74 25.39 35.87
N ALA A 125 21.38 26.56 35.32
CA ALA A 125 21.84 27.85 35.82
C ALA A 125 21.30 28.20 37.21
N ASP A 126 20.00 28.00 37.47
CA ASP A 126 19.37 28.24 38.77
C ASP A 126 19.95 27.29 39.84
N VAL A 127 20.23 26.03 39.49
CA VAL A 127 20.92 25.06 40.36
C VAL A 127 22.35 25.52 40.68
N ALA A 128 23.10 26.01 39.69
CA ALA A 128 24.45 26.52 39.92
C ALA A 128 24.44 27.75 40.83
N ALA A 129 23.51 28.68 40.64
CA ALA A 129 23.35 29.88 41.47
C ALA A 129 22.98 29.52 42.93
N CYS A 130 22.04 28.60 43.12
CA CYS A 130 21.68 28.08 44.44
C CYS A 130 22.88 27.44 45.15
N LYS A 131 23.67 26.60 44.45
CA LYS A 131 24.90 26.00 45.00
C LYS A 131 25.97 27.04 45.34
N ALA A 132 26.02 28.15 44.63
CA ALA A 132 26.90 29.28 44.92
C ALA A 132 26.41 30.16 46.09
N GLY A 133 25.24 29.86 46.67
CA GLY A 133 24.69 30.55 47.85
C GLY A 133 23.57 31.54 47.54
N ASP A 134 23.14 31.71 46.28
CA ASP A 134 21.95 32.50 45.96
C ASP A 134 20.69 31.68 46.28
N THR A 135 20.25 31.79 47.53
CA THR A 135 19.07 31.06 48.04
C THR A 135 17.77 31.44 47.35
N SER A 136 17.72 32.59 46.66
CA SER A 136 16.54 33.01 45.88
C SER A 136 16.30 32.15 44.63
N ARG A 137 17.34 31.45 44.16
CA ARG A 137 17.31 30.56 42.99
C ARG A 137 17.13 29.09 43.33
N CYS A 138 17.10 28.75 44.61
CA CYS A 138 16.85 27.38 45.04
C CYS A 138 15.40 26.96 44.75
N ALA A 139 15.21 25.67 44.46
CA ALA A 139 13.88 25.09 44.28
C ALA A 139 13.03 25.35 45.53
N GLN A 140 11.85 25.94 45.33
CA GLN A 140 10.91 26.17 46.43
C GLN A 140 10.24 24.84 46.82
N PRO A 141 9.90 24.64 48.10
CA PRO A 141 9.12 23.48 48.51
C PRO A 141 7.82 23.41 47.71
N SER A 142 7.54 22.25 47.09
CA SER A 142 6.28 22.03 46.39
C SER A 142 5.12 22.18 47.38
N ALA A 143 4.10 22.97 47.02
CA ALA A 143 2.89 23.11 47.82
C ALA A 143 2.22 21.74 48.03
N PRO A 144 1.65 21.47 49.23
CA PRO A 144 0.98 20.21 49.48
C PRO A 144 -0.19 20.04 48.51
N THR A 145 -0.22 18.91 47.82
CA THR A 145 -1.33 18.54 46.93
C THR A 145 -2.61 18.42 47.77
N PRO A 146 -3.71 19.09 47.40
CA PRO A 146 -4.95 18.98 48.14
C PRO A 146 -5.44 17.51 48.15
N PRO A 147 -6.06 17.04 49.24
CA PRO A 147 -6.55 15.67 49.32
C PRO A 147 -7.57 15.43 48.20
N LYS A 148 -7.42 14.30 47.51
CA LYS A 148 -8.35 13.84 46.47
C LYS A 148 -9.70 13.50 47.12
N PRO A 149 -10.85 13.91 46.55
CA PRO A 149 -12.17 13.54 47.03
C PRO A 149 -12.44 12.04 46.88
#